data_AF-A0A1U8PLT4-F1
#
_entry.id   AF-A0A1U8PLT4-F1
#
_cell.length_a   1.000
_cell.length_b   1.000
_cell.length_c   1.000
_cell.angle_alpha   90.00
_cell.angle_beta   90.00
_cell.angle_gamma   90.00
#
_symmetry.space_group_name_H-M   'P 1'
#
loop_
_entity.id
_entity.type
_entity.pdbx_description
1 polymer ?
#
loop_
_entity_poly.entity_id
_entity_poly.type
_entity_poly.pdbx_seq_one_letter_code
_entity_poly.pdbx_strand_id
1 'polypeptide(L)'
;MKAWIVLLLAVLAFMVEPRCCIAAKENEQKLKIYTVKFTTKGADRTSYQMFIKDLQNALTVRADRSGDIPVLPPRSAEPSDPQQYLLVKLSNGYQTVTLALDVSDVYILGYQPGGSGNSYFFSNVPNNVRNFLFPNTQNLSLPFTCNYGALETAAGAYRREIPLGIGELRQHVDNMNHMQPSSYRRPIARALIVCIQMISEAVRLRNIQQELLTIAEPRHDGTYNVFFPDGLVMEYETSWEDISTAIQSATDGIFRTAVRLVYDGQELVLSTVRQVIFTIAIMPLRCRRNTGALLQILRMPTSTSSSGFSPLLPVGTRSTDLEDNDRTCEKDLAPTSHIIGLDGFCVDVYQGSYHNGNKIVLSECLKNQAGQLWTLKTDDNTIRSGGKCLTTYGYSLKDYVMIYDCETAVPDATKWEIRRDGNIRNPKSGLVLTASRYSSTMINLVVDRNIYSSTQAWFVSNNTKPTVTTIVGYNGLCLLASRSRVWLEKCVKNDDEQLWAIYPDGTIRPKKNRNACLKCAYPGGYSVTVGTCEGWVEERWQFQSDGTVLHVVNEQVMDVKDTSSSLPEITVNDYNSQRLSQIWFQVQP
;
A
#
# COMPACT_ATOMS: atom_id res chain seq x y z
N MET A 1 -43.23 -35.34 78.25
CA MET A 1 -43.99 -36.05 77.19
C MET A 1 -44.45 -35.01 76.18
N LYS A 2 -44.18 -35.26 74.89
CA LYS A 2 -44.61 -34.53 73.66
C LYS A 2 -43.72 -33.39 73.13
N ALA A 3 -43.24 -33.66 71.91
CA ALA A 3 -42.60 -32.81 70.91
C ALA A 3 -43.60 -31.75 70.35
N TRP A 4 -43.22 -30.76 69.54
CA TRP A 4 -42.89 -30.91 68.10
C TRP A 4 -42.14 -29.69 67.52
N ILE A 5 -41.38 -30.04 66.49
CA ILE A 5 -40.44 -29.36 65.59
C ILE A 5 -40.94 -28.06 64.92
N VAL A 6 -40.01 -27.10 64.79
CA VAL A 6 -40.10 -25.84 64.03
C VAL A 6 -39.65 -26.07 62.57
N LEU A 7 -40.36 -25.49 61.60
CA LEU A 7 -39.99 -25.56 60.18
C LEU A 7 -39.83 -24.17 59.54
N LEU A 8 -38.63 -24.00 58.99
CA LEU A 8 -38.01 -22.94 58.19
C LEU A 8 -38.87 -22.23 57.14
N LEU A 9 -38.58 -20.93 56.95
CA LEU A 9 -38.51 -20.29 55.63
C LEU A 9 -37.25 -19.43 55.56
N ALA A 10 -36.34 -19.79 54.65
CA ALA A 10 -35.11 -19.08 54.33
C ALA A 10 -35.29 -18.34 52.98
N VAL A 11 -34.95 -17.06 52.94
CA VAL A 11 -34.77 -16.29 51.70
C VAL A 11 -33.30 -15.85 51.67
N LEU A 12 -32.53 -16.43 50.74
CA LEU A 12 -31.14 -16.05 50.45
C LEU A 12 -31.14 -14.85 49.51
N ALA A 13 -30.82 -13.67 50.04
CA ALA A 13 -30.41 -12.52 49.24
C ALA A 13 -28.88 -12.39 49.33
N PHE A 14 -28.18 -12.72 48.24
CA PHE A 14 -26.77 -12.37 48.07
C PHE A 14 -26.66 -10.86 47.81
N MET A 15 -26.28 -10.09 48.83
CA MET A 15 -25.73 -8.75 48.64
C MET A 15 -24.22 -8.88 48.44
N VAL A 16 -23.77 -8.60 47.22
CA VAL A 16 -22.35 -8.35 46.92
C VAL A 16 -22.05 -6.91 47.33
N GLU A 17 -21.26 -6.74 48.39
CA GLU A 17 -20.74 -5.42 48.80
C GLU A 17 -19.77 -4.86 47.73
N PRO A 18 -19.79 -3.55 47.45
CA PRO A 18 -18.89 -2.92 46.51
C PRO A 18 -17.49 -2.79 47.13
N ARG A 19 -16.53 -3.56 46.61
CA ARG A 19 -15.12 -3.37 46.96
C ARG A 19 -14.61 -2.05 46.41
N CYS A 20 -14.54 -1.10 47.32
CA CYS A 20 -13.84 0.18 47.23
C CYS A 20 -12.37 -0.03 46.82
N CYS A 21 -11.93 0.76 45.83
CA CYS A 21 -10.57 1.26 45.60
C CYS A 21 -9.40 0.33 45.97
N ILE A 22 -9.05 -0.60 45.07
CA ILE A 22 -7.64 -0.98 44.91
C ILE A 22 -7.06 0.00 43.90
N ALA A 23 -6.37 1.03 44.41
CA ALA A 23 -5.44 1.81 43.62
C ALA A 23 -4.39 0.83 43.06
N ALA A 24 -4.57 0.43 41.80
CA ALA A 24 -3.48 -0.17 41.06
C ALA A 24 -2.34 0.85 41.07
N LYS A 25 -1.24 0.51 41.72
CA LYS A 25 0.05 1.12 41.39
C LYS A 25 0.29 0.78 39.92
N GLU A 26 -0.17 1.63 39.02
CA GLU A 26 0.37 1.70 37.68
C GLU A 26 1.86 2.03 37.87
N ASN A 27 2.70 1.00 37.76
CA ASN A 27 4.05 1.23 37.32
C ASN A 27 3.91 1.88 35.94
N GLU A 28 4.09 3.20 35.86
CA GLU A 28 4.40 3.89 34.62
C GLU A 28 5.70 3.27 34.06
N GLN A 29 5.58 2.14 33.36
CA GLN A 29 6.60 1.71 32.42
C GLN A 29 6.58 2.75 31.30
N LYS A 30 7.36 3.83 31.49
CA LYS A 30 7.59 4.85 30.49
C LYS A 30 7.94 4.14 29.17
N LEU A 31 7.02 4.17 28.21
CA LEU A 31 7.23 3.51 26.91
C LEU A 31 8.56 4.00 26.35
N LYS A 32 9.41 3.05 25.93
CA LYS A 32 10.68 3.38 25.26
C LYS A 32 10.45 3.46 23.77
N ILE A 33 11.19 4.34 23.10
CA ILE A 33 11.21 4.42 21.64
C ILE A 33 11.71 3.06 21.11
N TYR A 34 10.94 2.46 20.20
CA TYR A 34 11.31 1.16 19.62
C TYR A 34 12.57 1.30 18.77
N THR A 35 13.42 0.27 18.74
CA THR A 35 14.70 0.30 18.02
C THR A 35 14.83 -0.88 17.08
N VAL A 36 14.98 -0.60 15.79
CA VAL A 36 15.35 -1.57 14.76
C VAL A 36 16.87 -1.52 14.57
N LYS A 37 17.51 -2.68 14.33
CA LYS A 37 18.96 -2.78 14.22
C LYS A 37 19.37 -3.31 12.87
N PHE A 38 20.47 -2.79 12.34
CA PHE A 38 21.12 -3.34 11.15
C PHE A 38 22.64 -3.30 11.33
N THR A 39 23.31 -4.38 10.95
CA THR A 39 24.77 -4.45 10.93
C THR A 39 25.23 -4.64 9.50
N THR A 40 26.20 -3.85 9.04
CA THR A 40 26.81 -4.07 7.71
C THR A 40 27.89 -5.15 7.77
N LYS A 41 28.42 -5.49 8.95
CA LYS A 41 29.40 -6.57 9.09
C LYS A 41 28.75 -7.92 8.78
N GLY A 42 29.19 -8.58 7.71
CA GLY A 42 28.65 -9.86 7.26
C GLY A 42 27.22 -9.76 6.73
N ALA A 43 26.75 -8.57 6.34
CA ALA A 43 25.44 -8.41 5.77
C ALA A 43 25.35 -8.99 4.35
N ASP A 44 24.16 -9.38 3.97
CA ASP A 44 23.81 -10.02 2.71
C ASP A 44 22.39 -9.58 2.29
N ARG A 45 21.87 -10.12 1.19
CA ARG A 45 20.51 -9.80 0.73
C ARG A 45 19.48 -10.14 1.78
N THR A 46 19.61 -11.31 2.41
CA THR A 46 18.65 -11.83 3.39
C THR A 46 18.53 -10.91 4.61
N SER A 47 19.67 -10.57 5.23
CA SER A 47 19.73 -9.71 6.40
C SER A 47 19.28 -8.28 6.12
N TYR A 48 19.59 -7.73 4.94
CA TYR A 48 19.06 -6.43 4.53
C TYR A 48 17.55 -6.46 4.26
N GLN A 49 17.04 -7.51 3.62
CA GLN A 49 15.59 -7.67 3.39
C GLN A 49 14.83 -7.83 4.71
N MET A 50 15.35 -8.60 5.66
CA MET A 50 14.79 -8.73 7.01
C MET A 50 14.80 -7.38 7.73
N PHE A 51 15.88 -6.62 7.64
CA PHE A 51 15.96 -5.29 8.24
C PHE A 51 14.86 -4.35 7.73
N ILE A 52 14.65 -4.27 6.41
CA ILE A 52 13.58 -3.45 5.84
C ILE A 52 12.19 -3.97 6.24
N LYS A 53 12.00 -5.29 6.33
CA LYS A 53 10.75 -5.90 6.79
C LYS A 53 10.44 -5.58 8.26
N ASP A 54 11.44 -5.68 9.13
CA ASP A 54 11.32 -5.33 10.55
C ASP A 54 11.03 -3.83 10.72
N LEU A 55 11.67 -2.98 9.91
CA LEU A 55 11.40 -1.55 9.87
C LEU A 55 9.96 -1.26 9.44
N GLN A 56 9.48 -1.89 8.36
CA GLN A 56 8.10 -1.76 7.89
C GLN A 56 7.09 -2.24 8.96
N ASN A 57 7.36 -3.38 9.60
CA ASN A 57 6.52 -3.90 10.68
C ASN A 57 6.45 -2.91 11.86
N ALA A 58 7.57 -2.31 12.25
CA ALA A 58 7.63 -1.32 13.33
C ALA A 58 6.87 -0.02 12.98
N LEU A 59 6.99 0.47 11.75
CA LEU A 59 6.29 1.68 11.28
C LEU A 59 4.77 1.47 11.15
N THR A 60 4.34 0.24 10.83
CA THR A 60 2.94 -0.07 10.51
C THR A 60 2.13 -0.63 11.68
N VAL A 61 2.66 -0.61 12.91
CA VAL A 61 1.93 -1.05 14.12
C VAL A 61 0.66 -0.23 14.33
N ARG A 62 0.73 1.09 14.10
CA ARG A 62 -0.37 2.05 14.27
C ARG A 62 -0.93 2.57 12.95
N ALA A 63 -0.54 1.99 11.82
CA ALA A 63 -0.99 2.44 10.51
C ALA A 63 -2.47 2.08 10.27
N ASP A 64 -3.19 2.95 9.56
CA ASP A 64 -4.51 2.63 9.03
C ASP A 64 -4.36 1.63 7.87
N ARG A 65 -4.95 0.44 8.04
CA ARG A 65 -4.95 -0.67 7.08
C ARG A 65 -6.33 -0.88 6.43
N SER A 66 -7.23 0.09 6.56
CA SER A 66 -8.56 0.05 5.93
C SER A 66 -8.50 0.22 4.41
N GLY A 67 -7.37 0.67 3.85
CA GLY A 67 -7.12 0.75 2.40
C GLY A 67 -6.21 -0.38 1.88
N ASP A 68 -5.85 -0.29 0.60
CA ASP A 68 -4.98 -1.28 -0.07
C ASP A 68 -3.49 -1.11 0.27
N ILE A 69 -3.09 0.09 0.69
CA ILE A 69 -1.73 0.44 1.10
C ILE A 69 -1.81 1.08 2.50
N PRO A 70 -0.98 0.64 3.48
CA PRO A 70 -0.97 1.20 4.82
C PRO A 70 -0.68 2.70 4.86
N VAL A 71 -1.47 3.44 5.64
CA VAL A 71 -1.28 4.87 5.91
C VAL A 71 -0.71 5.07 7.31
N LEU A 72 0.45 5.71 7.40
CA LEU A 72 1.15 6.00 8.65
C LEU A 72 0.30 6.91 9.56
N PRO A 73 0.44 6.79 10.89
CA PRO A 73 -0.34 7.59 11.83
C PRO A 73 -0.02 9.10 11.68
N PRO A 74 -0.97 9.98 12.02
CA PRO A 74 -0.69 11.41 12.08
C PRO A 74 0.39 11.71 13.12
N ARG A 75 1.09 12.84 12.95
CA ARG A 75 2.02 13.35 13.96
C ARG A 75 1.29 13.55 15.29
N SER A 76 1.88 13.03 16.36
CA SER A 76 1.40 13.25 17.72
C SER A 76 1.45 14.73 18.08
N ALA A 77 0.42 15.21 18.79
CA ALA A 77 0.43 16.56 19.35
C ALA A 77 1.45 16.70 20.49
N GLU A 78 1.83 15.57 21.12
CA GLU A 78 2.79 15.50 22.21
C GLU A 78 4.19 15.16 21.68
N PRO A 79 5.15 16.11 21.69
CA PRO A 79 6.50 15.90 21.15
C PRO A 79 7.30 14.83 21.91
N SER A 80 6.87 14.47 23.12
CA SER A 80 7.46 13.43 23.97
C SER A 80 6.75 12.08 23.86
N ASP A 81 5.86 11.89 22.88
CA ASP A 81 5.26 10.58 22.60
C ASP A 81 6.32 9.62 22.03
N PRO A 82 6.72 8.56 22.76
CA PRO A 82 7.72 7.60 22.28
C PRO A 82 7.26 6.82 21.05
N GLN A 83 5.95 6.74 20.77
CA GLN A 83 5.39 6.06 19.61
C GLN A 83 5.40 6.93 18.35
N GLN A 84 5.67 8.24 18.47
CA GLN A 84 5.87 9.14 17.33
C GLN A 84 7.20 8.89 16.62
N TYR A 85 8.13 8.22 17.29
CA TYR A 85 9.49 8.06 16.79
C TYR A 85 9.90 6.60 16.72
N LEU A 86 10.89 6.35 15.88
CA LEU A 86 11.54 5.06 15.74
C LEU A 86 13.05 5.26 15.68
N LEU A 87 13.81 4.45 16.40
CA LEU A 87 15.26 4.45 16.33
C LEU A 87 15.75 3.38 15.36
N VAL A 88 16.70 3.72 14.50
CA VAL A 88 17.42 2.76 13.66
C VAL A 88 18.89 2.75 14.06
N LYS A 89 19.34 1.68 14.71
CA LYS A 89 20.72 1.51 15.14
C LYS A 89 21.52 0.75 14.09
N LEU A 90 22.37 1.48 13.38
CA LEU A 90 23.33 0.96 12.41
C LEU A 90 24.63 0.57 13.11
N SER A 91 25.25 -0.51 12.66
CA SER A 91 26.57 -0.97 13.12
C SER A 91 27.46 -1.33 11.93
N ASN A 92 28.72 -0.91 11.96
CA ASN A 92 29.74 -1.41 11.01
C ASN A 92 30.55 -2.59 11.58
N GLY A 93 30.16 -3.10 12.76
CA GLY A 93 30.85 -4.17 13.48
C GLY A 93 31.85 -3.70 14.54
N TYR A 94 32.21 -2.41 14.53
CA TYR A 94 33.11 -1.78 15.50
C TYR A 94 32.46 -0.58 16.19
N GLN A 95 31.75 0.21 15.40
CA GLN A 95 31.06 1.42 15.81
C GLN A 95 29.58 1.32 15.46
N THR A 96 28.81 2.19 16.10
CA THR A 96 27.36 2.26 15.86
C THR A 96 26.93 3.69 15.64
N VAL A 97 25.86 3.89 14.89
CA VAL A 97 25.15 5.17 14.77
C VAL A 97 23.68 4.88 14.98
N THR A 98 23.00 5.68 15.79
CA THR A 98 21.55 5.57 15.98
C THR A 98 20.89 6.75 15.28
N LEU A 99 20.06 6.46 14.28
CA LEU A 99 19.22 7.43 13.58
C LEU A 99 17.87 7.53 14.30
N ALA A 100 17.33 8.73 14.39
CA ALA A 100 15.95 8.95 14.85
C ALA A 100 15.05 9.28 13.66
N LEU A 101 13.99 8.51 13.49
CA LEU A 101 12.99 8.68 12.43
C LEU A 101 11.67 9.13 13.04
N ASP A 102 10.93 9.97 12.31
CA ASP A 102 9.53 10.26 12.59
C ASP A 102 8.63 9.19 11.94
N VAL A 103 7.72 8.59 12.69
CA VAL A 103 6.86 7.49 12.21
C VAL A 103 5.81 7.97 11.21
N SER A 104 5.43 9.25 11.22
CA SER A 104 4.36 9.80 10.37
C SER A 104 4.76 9.94 8.90
N ASP A 105 6.06 10.12 8.63
CA ASP A 105 6.59 10.36 7.28
C ASP A 105 7.89 9.59 6.99
N VAL A 106 8.45 8.89 7.98
CA VAL A 106 9.72 8.14 7.89
C VAL A 106 10.94 9.05 7.69
N TYR A 107 10.84 10.33 8.01
CA TYR A 107 11.95 11.28 7.85
C TYR A 107 12.97 11.08 8.96
N ILE A 108 14.25 11.05 8.58
CA ILE A 108 15.34 11.08 9.56
C ILE A 108 15.41 12.50 10.14
N LEU A 109 15.31 12.61 11.46
CA LEU A 109 15.37 13.86 12.22
C LEU A 109 16.80 14.20 12.65
N GLY A 110 17.62 13.18 12.88
CA GLY A 110 18.98 13.33 13.37
C GLY A 110 19.63 11.99 13.68
N TYR A 111 20.85 12.05 14.19
CA TYR A 111 21.62 10.88 14.57
C TYR A 111 22.49 11.09 15.80
N GLN A 112 22.81 9.98 16.47
CA GLN A 112 23.75 9.92 17.58
C GLN A 112 24.85 8.89 17.28
N PRO A 113 26.12 9.29 17.21
CA PRO A 113 27.25 8.36 17.18
C PRO A 113 27.33 7.53 18.47
N GLY A 114 27.75 6.27 18.35
CA GLY A 114 27.78 5.33 19.46
C GLY A 114 28.78 5.75 20.53
N GLY A 115 28.32 5.86 21.79
CA GLY A 115 29.17 6.27 22.91
C GLY A 115 29.55 7.76 22.90
N SER A 116 29.07 8.55 21.93
CA SER A 116 29.24 10.00 21.90
C SER A 116 28.31 10.69 22.89
N GLY A 117 28.85 11.68 23.60
CA GLY A 117 28.08 12.64 24.39
C GLY A 117 27.32 13.66 23.54
N ASN A 118 27.50 13.67 22.22
CA ASN A 118 26.85 14.57 21.28
C ASN A 118 25.81 13.85 20.42
N SER A 119 24.74 14.56 20.07
CA SER A 119 23.77 14.18 19.04
C SER A 119 23.61 15.31 18.03
N TYR A 120 23.26 14.97 16.79
CA TYR A 120 23.17 15.92 15.69
C TYR A 120 21.79 15.87 15.05
N PHE A 121 21.14 17.01 14.93
CA PHE A 121 19.79 17.12 14.38
C PHE A 121 19.76 18.09 13.20
N PHE A 122 18.87 17.84 12.24
CA PHE A 122 18.61 18.80 11.17
C PHE A 122 18.11 20.12 11.76
N SER A 123 18.47 21.23 11.10
CA SER A 123 18.22 22.58 11.62
C SER A 123 16.74 22.90 11.86
N ASN A 124 15.83 22.24 11.15
CA ASN A 124 14.39 22.39 11.26
C ASN A 124 13.73 21.56 12.37
N VAL A 125 14.48 20.72 13.10
CA VAL A 125 13.91 19.91 14.19
C VAL A 125 13.72 20.75 15.45
N PRO A 126 12.52 20.80 16.06
CA PRO A 126 12.27 21.55 17.29
C PRO A 126 13.08 21.07 18.51
N ASN A 127 13.50 22.00 19.39
CA ASN A 127 14.37 21.68 20.53
C ASN A 127 13.76 20.69 21.54
N ASN A 128 12.44 20.75 21.76
CA ASN A 128 11.73 19.79 22.62
C ASN A 128 11.82 18.35 22.08
N VAL A 129 11.74 18.17 20.76
CA VAL A 129 11.94 16.88 20.09
C VAL A 129 13.39 16.41 20.24
N ARG A 130 14.36 17.31 20.03
CA ARG A 130 15.81 16.99 20.18
C ARG A 130 16.13 16.47 21.58
N ASN A 131 15.63 17.15 22.61
CA ASN A 131 15.85 16.79 24.02
C ASN A 131 15.24 15.43 24.38
N PHE A 132 14.16 15.03 23.71
CA PHE A 132 13.47 13.77 23.96
C PHE A 132 14.16 12.57 23.28
N LEU A 133 14.59 12.72 22.02
CA LEU A 133 15.10 11.63 21.20
C LEU A 133 16.42 11.02 21.71
N PHE A 134 17.37 11.86 22.09
CA PHE A 134 18.69 11.43 22.59
C PHE A 134 18.98 12.09 23.95
N PRO A 135 18.32 11.63 25.02
CA PRO A 135 18.48 12.25 26.33
C PRO A 135 19.93 12.09 26.83
N ASN A 136 20.41 13.08 27.60
CA ASN A 136 21.78 13.13 28.12
C ASN A 136 22.87 13.29 27.06
N THR A 137 22.53 13.90 25.91
CA THR A 137 23.50 14.32 24.91
C THR A 137 23.50 15.83 24.73
N GLN A 138 24.62 16.40 24.30
CA GLN A 138 24.69 17.76 23.81
C GLN A 138 24.06 17.80 22.41
N ASN A 139 22.92 18.47 22.31
CA ASN A 139 22.16 18.59 21.06
C ASN A 139 22.81 19.64 20.16
N LEU A 140 23.40 19.19 19.05
CA LEU A 140 24.06 20.03 18.06
C LEU A 140 23.21 20.11 16.78
N SER A 141 23.23 21.26 16.12
CA SER A 141 22.52 21.46 14.85
C SER A 141 23.42 21.14 13.66
N LEU A 142 22.89 20.40 12.71
CA LEU A 142 23.47 20.28 11.38
C LEU A 142 23.32 21.62 10.62
N PRO A 143 24.29 21.99 9.77
CA PRO A 143 24.27 23.26 9.03
C PRO A 143 23.36 23.22 7.77
N PHE A 144 22.44 22.26 7.69
CA PHE A 144 21.52 22.05 6.59
C PHE A 144 20.25 21.33 7.09
N THR A 145 19.19 21.38 6.28
CA THR A 145 17.91 20.71 6.50
C THR A 145 17.90 19.32 5.87
N CYS A 146 16.86 18.53 6.16
CA CYS A 146 16.70 17.16 5.64
C CYS A 146 16.23 17.07 4.18
N ASN A 147 15.89 18.20 3.53
CA ASN A 147 15.46 18.15 2.13
C ASN A 147 16.63 17.86 1.18
N TYR A 148 16.36 17.13 0.09
CA TYR A 148 17.39 16.71 -0.85
C TYR A 148 18.16 17.87 -1.45
N GLY A 149 17.51 18.99 -1.82
CA GLY A 149 18.22 20.15 -2.38
C GLY A 149 19.30 20.71 -1.45
N ALA A 150 19.00 20.84 -0.15
CA ALA A 150 19.97 21.29 0.85
C ALA A 150 21.09 20.26 1.11
N LEU A 151 20.73 18.97 1.11
CA LEU A 151 21.68 17.86 1.27
C LEU A 151 22.63 17.73 0.07
N GLU A 152 22.13 17.75 -1.15
CA GLU A 152 22.91 17.69 -2.39
C GLU A 152 23.85 18.90 -2.50
N THR A 153 23.35 20.10 -2.15
CA THR A 153 24.19 21.31 -2.06
C THR A 153 25.31 21.14 -1.04
N ALA A 154 25.00 20.61 0.16
CA ALA A 154 26.00 20.36 1.20
C ALA A 154 27.00 19.25 0.80
N ALA A 155 26.54 18.23 0.08
CA ALA A 155 27.35 17.13 -0.44
C ALA A 155 28.19 17.53 -1.65
N GLY A 156 27.83 18.59 -2.37
CA GLY A 156 28.44 18.96 -3.65
C GLY A 156 28.37 17.81 -4.65
N ALA A 157 27.22 17.15 -4.73
CA ALA A 157 26.87 16.08 -5.67
C ALA A 157 25.35 15.86 -5.63
N TYR A 158 24.76 15.52 -6.76
CA TYR A 158 23.36 15.11 -6.85
C TYR A 158 23.17 13.66 -6.38
N ARG A 159 21.94 13.29 -5.98
CA ARG A 159 21.58 11.91 -5.59
C ARG A 159 22.05 10.87 -6.59
N ARG A 160 21.82 11.11 -7.89
CA ARG A 160 22.22 10.20 -8.98
C ARG A 160 23.74 9.99 -9.12
N GLU A 161 24.56 10.81 -8.46
CA GLU A 161 26.03 10.73 -8.47
C GLU A 161 26.60 10.11 -7.18
N ILE A 162 25.75 9.79 -6.20
CA ILE A 162 26.15 9.22 -4.92
C ILE A 162 25.85 7.72 -4.95
N PRO A 163 26.87 6.85 -4.80
CA PRO A 163 26.66 5.41 -4.82
C PRO A 163 25.91 4.95 -3.57
N LEU A 164 24.96 4.05 -3.76
CA LEU A 164 24.27 3.32 -2.70
C LEU A 164 24.78 1.89 -2.61
N GLY A 165 24.84 1.35 -1.40
CA GLY A 165 25.21 -0.05 -1.17
C GLY A 165 25.66 -0.30 0.26
N ILE A 166 25.70 -1.57 0.66
CA ILE A 166 26.09 -1.96 2.04
C ILE A 166 27.53 -1.53 2.35
N GLY A 167 28.42 -1.57 1.35
CA GLY A 167 29.79 -1.06 1.45
C GLY A 167 29.84 0.44 1.76
N GLU A 168 29.08 1.24 1.02
CA GLU A 168 28.97 2.68 1.20
C GLU A 168 28.38 3.03 2.57
N LEU A 169 27.29 2.35 2.96
CA LEU A 169 26.68 2.53 4.27
C LEU A 169 27.67 2.23 5.40
N ARG A 170 28.51 1.19 5.27
CA ARG A 170 29.57 0.85 6.24
C ARG A 170 30.55 2.01 6.42
N GLN A 171 31.02 2.60 5.32
CA GLN A 171 31.94 3.74 5.35
C GLN A 171 31.27 4.99 5.94
N HIS A 172 30.01 5.22 5.63
CA HIS A 172 29.28 6.37 6.15
C HIS A 172 28.95 6.27 7.65
N VAL A 173 28.74 5.05 8.18
CA VAL A 173 28.67 4.82 9.63
C VAL A 173 30.00 5.20 10.31
N ASP A 174 31.14 4.88 9.70
CA ASP A 174 32.47 5.28 10.21
C ASP A 174 32.66 6.80 10.17
N ASN A 175 32.35 7.44 9.04
CA ASN A 175 32.42 8.90 8.88
C ASN A 175 31.58 9.62 9.94
N MET A 176 30.36 9.16 10.19
CA MET A 176 29.46 9.77 11.19
C MET A 176 29.96 9.64 12.63
N ASN A 177 30.84 8.66 12.93
CA ASN A 177 31.44 8.52 14.26
C ASN A 177 32.68 9.40 14.46
N HIS A 178 33.48 9.60 13.41
CA HIS A 178 34.77 10.28 13.52
C HIS A 178 34.76 11.75 13.07
N MET A 179 33.79 12.16 12.25
CA MET A 179 33.77 13.49 11.66
C MET A 179 32.80 14.43 12.38
N GLN A 180 33.29 15.63 12.70
CA GLN A 180 32.49 16.71 13.24
C GLN A 180 31.73 17.43 12.11
N PRO A 181 30.38 17.51 12.13
CA PRO A 181 29.61 18.09 11.02
C PRO A 181 29.92 19.56 10.69
N SER A 182 30.38 20.33 11.67
CA SER A 182 30.80 21.73 11.47
C SER A 182 32.02 21.86 10.57
N SER A 183 32.97 20.92 10.65
CA SER A 183 34.20 20.92 9.86
C SER A 183 34.11 20.04 8.60
N TYR A 184 33.28 18.99 8.65
CA TYR A 184 33.15 17.98 7.59
C TYR A 184 31.73 17.93 7.03
N ARG A 185 31.21 19.09 6.63
CA ARG A 185 29.85 19.23 6.08
C ARG A 185 29.59 18.27 4.91
N ARG A 186 30.54 18.17 3.98
CA ARG A 186 30.41 17.42 2.74
C ARG A 186 30.30 15.90 2.94
N PRO A 187 31.21 15.23 3.69
CA PRO A 187 31.07 13.81 4.01
C PRO A 187 29.81 13.45 4.81
N ILE A 188 29.41 14.30 5.76
CA ILE A 188 28.21 14.06 6.59
C ILE A 188 26.93 14.18 5.75
N ALA A 189 26.84 15.17 4.86
CA ALA A 189 25.71 15.29 3.95
C ALA A 189 25.57 14.06 3.04
N ARG A 190 26.68 13.55 2.48
CA ARG A 190 26.68 12.29 1.72
C ARG A 190 26.22 11.09 2.57
N ALA A 191 26.72 10.98 3.80
CA ALA A 191 26.32 9.92 4.72
C ALA A 191 24.80 9.92 4.97
N LEU A 192 24.22 11.11 5.18
CA LEU A 192 22.79 11.25 5.42
C LEU A 192 21.97 10.95 4.16
N ILE A 193 22.42 11.33 2.95
CA ILE A 193 21.75 10.94 1.70
C ILE A 193 21.71 9.41 1.58
N VAL A 194 22.84 8.72 1.80
CA VAL A 194 22.90 7.26 1.75
C VAL A 194 21.99 6.62 2.80
N CYS A 195 21.96 7.14 4.03
CA CYS A 195 21.04 6.66 5.06
C CYS A 195 19.57 6.88 4.68
N ILE A 196 19.20 8.03 4.13
CA ILE A 196 17.82 8.32 3.72
C ILE A 196 17.41 7.35 2.61
N GLN A 197 18.22 7.20 1.54
CA GLN A 197 17.85 6.33 0.42
C GLN A 197 17.83 4.84 0.80
N MET A 198 18.80 4.37 1.58
CA MET A 198 18.87 2.95 1.97
C MET A 198 17.95 2.54 3.13
N ILE A 199 17.27 3.48 3.78
CA ILE A 199 16.42 3.20 4.94
C ILE A 199 15.03 3.76 4.71
N SER A 200 14.89 5.09 4.65
CA SER A 200 13.61 5.77 4.48
C SER A 200 13.00 5.48 3.11
N GLU A 201 13.75 5.66 2.02
CA GLU A 201 13.20 5.41 0.69
C GLU A 201 12.99 3.91 0.43
N ALA A 202 13.94 3.07 0.85
CA ALA A 202 13.83 1.62 0.74
C ALA A 202 12.61 1.03 1.48
N VAL A 203 12.14 1.63 2.58
CA VAL A 203 10.92 1.17 3.28
C VAL A 203 9.64 1.77 2.71
N ARG A 204 9.70 2.96 2.10
CA ARG A 204 8.55 3.60 1.42
C ARG A 204 8.26 2.97 0.06
N LEU A 205 9.33 2.62 -0.66
CA LEU A 205 9.32 2.34 -2.10
C LEU A 205 9.99 1.00 -2.39
N ARG A 206 9.18 0.04 -2.83
CA ARG A 206 9.59 -1.35 -3.09
C ARG A 206 10.46 -1.51 -4.33
N ASN A 207 10.35 -0.61 -5.30
CA ASN A 207 11.28 -0.55 -6.43
C ASN A 207 12.70 -0.23 -5.95
N ILE A 208 12.88 0.74 -5.05
CA ILE A 208 14.18 1.06 -4.46
C ILE A 208 14.68 -0.08 -3.58
N GLN A 209 13.80 -0.66 -2.76
CA GLN A 209 14.13 -1.86 -1.98
C GLN A 209 14.71 -2.95 -2.89
N GLN A 210 14.07 -3.22 -4.03
CA GLN A 210 14.50 -4.25 -4.93
C GLN A 210 15.86 -3.94 -5.57
N GLU A 211 16.09 -2.71 -6.04
CA GLU A 211 17.40 -2.28 -6.57
C GLU A 211 18.51 -2.51 -5.55
N LEU A 212 18.30 -2.09 -4.30
CA LEU A 212 19.27 -2.30 -3.21
C LEU A 212 19.49 -3.78 -2.88
N LEU A 213 18.44 -4.61 -2.96
CA LEU A 213 18.58 -6.05 -2.76
C LEU A 213 19.41 -6.72 -3.87
N THR A 214 19.45 -6.17 -5.09
CA THR A 214 20.28 -6.74 -6.17
C THR A 214 21.78 -6.58 -5.92
N ILE A 215 22.17 -5.57 -5.15
CA ILE A 215 23.57 -5.25 -4.81
C ILE A 215 23.97 -5.62 -3.38
N ALA A 216 23.03 -6.17 -2.59
CA ALA A 216 23.23 -6.47 -1.17
C ALA A 216 24.07 -7.74 -0.91
N GLU A 217 24.27 -8.59 -1.91
CA GLU A 217 25.16 -9.76 -1.76
C GLU A 217 26.64 -9.35 -1.84
N PRO A 218 27.49 -9.78 -0.87
CA PRO A 218 28.92 -9.56 -0.97
C PRO A 218 29.53 -10.38 -2.12
N ARG A 219 30.54 -9.80 -2.77
CA ARG A 219 31.41 -10.50 -3.71
C ARG A 219 32.34 -11.46 -2.97
N HIS A 220 33.00 -12.34 -3.70
CA HIS A 220 33.96 -13.31 -3.15
C HIS A 220 35.11 -12.68 -2.36
N ASP A 221 35.48 -11.43 -2.66
CA ASP A 221 36.51 -10.66 -1.95
C ASP A 221 35.96 -9.91 -0.72
N GLY A 222 34.68 -10.04 -0.41
CA GLY A 222 33.99 -9.34 0.69
C GLY A 222 33.58 -7.90 0.38
N THR A 223 33.83 -7.41 -0.84
CA THR A 223 33.33 -6.09 -1.29
C THR A 223 31.87 -6.17 -1.75
N TYR A 224 31.21 -5.03 -1.88
CA TYR A 224 29.80 -4.96 -2.30
C TYR A 224 29.68 -4.20 -3.61
N ASN A 225 28.65 -4.53 -4.39
CA ASN A 225 28.25 -3.74 -5.53
C ASN A 225 27.65 -2.40 -5.07
N VAL A 226 27.60 -1.45 -6.01
CA VAL A 226 26.97 -0.16 -5.80
C VAL A 226 25.89 0.09 -6.85
N PHE A 227 24.90 0.88 -6.49
CA PHE A 227 23.77 1.28 -7.31
C PHE A 227 23.69 2.81 -7.34
N PHE A 228 23.36 3.37 -8.49
CA PHE A 228 23.12 4.80 -8.67
C PHE A 228 21.64 5.00 -9.03
N PRO A 229 20.87 5.79 -8.27
CA PRO A 229 19.47 6.05 -8.59
C PRO A 229 19.28 6.62 -10.00
N ASP A 230 18.45 5.97 -10.80
CA ASP A 230 18.07 6.47 -12.13
C ASP A 230 17.02 7.58 -12.04
N GLY A 231 16.65 8.16 -13.19
CA GLY A 231 15.66 9.24 -13.22
C GLY A 231 14.30 8.82 -12.66
N LEU A 232 13.83 7.62 -13.00
CA LEU A 232 12.51 7.13 -12.58
C LEU A 232 12.45 6.89 -11.06
N VAL A 233 13.47 6.26 -10.49
CA VAL A 233 13.61 6.05 -9.05
C VAL A 233 13.54 7.39 -8.31
N MET A 234 14.29 8.39 -8.76
CA MET A 234 14.27 9.71 -8.14
C MET A 234 12.91 10.40 -8.25
N GLU A 235 12.19 10.22 -9.36
CA GLU A 235 10.83 10.76 -9.52
C GLU A 235 9.83 10.11 -8.56
N TYR A 236 9.96 8.81 -8.27
CA TYR A 236 9.16 8.16 -7.23
C TYR A 236 9.49 8.70 -5.83
N GLU A 237 10.76 8.93 -5.51
CA GLU A 237 11.18 9.54 -4.23
C GLU A 237 10.54 10.94 -4.07
N THR A 238 10.68 11.78 -5.10
CA THR A 238 10.19 13.16 -5.08
C THR A 238 8.67 13.25 -5.12
N SER A 239 7.99 12.30 -5.77
CA SER A 239 6.52 12.29 -5.90
C SER A 239 5.80 11.45 -4.84
N TRP A 240 6.50 10.88 -3.85
CA TRP A 240 5.89 9.98 -2.86
C TRP A 240 4.69 10.59 -2.13
N GLU A 241 4.77 11.87 -1.75
CA GLU A 241 3.66 12.57 -1.08
C GLU A 241 2.47 12.85 -2.01
N ASP A 242 2.73 13.16 -3.28
CA ASP A 242 1.70 13.43 -4.29
C ASP A 242 0.99 12.13 -4.68
N ILE A 243 1.73 11.05 -4.89
CA ILE A 243 1.19 9.70 -5.09
C ILE A 243 0.33 9.30 -3.89
N SER A 244 0.81 9.54 -2.67
CA SER A 244 0.04 9.26 -1.44
C SER A 244 -1.26 10.06 -1.35
N THR A 245 -1.23 11.32 -1.77
CA THR A 245 -2.41 12.20 -1.83
C THR A 245 -3.41 11.69 -2.87
N ALA A 246 -2.93 11.28 -4.04
CA ALA A 246 -3.76 10.74 -5.12
C ALA A 246 -4.42 9.41 -4.72
N ILE A 247 -3.70 8.52 -4.02
CA ILE A 247 -4.23 7.26 -3.50
C ILE A 247 -5.31 7.50 -2.43
N GLN A 248 -5.05 8.39 -1.46
CA GLN A 248 -6.00 8.66 -0.37
C GLN A 248 -7.27 9.39 -0.86
N SER A 249 -7.15 10.18 -1.92
CA SER A 249 -8.26 10.88 -2.58
C SER A 249 -8.93 10.06 -3.69
N ALA A 250 -8.49 8.81 -3.89
CA ALA A 250 -9.03 7.95 -4.94
C ALA A 250 -10.47 7.53 -4.66
N THR A 251 -11.24 7.41 -5.73
CA THR A 251 -12.59 6.87 -5.73
C THR A 251 -12.57 5.51 -6.42
N ASP A 252 -12.86 4.44 -5.69
CA ASP A 252 -12.79 3.06 -6.18
C ASP A 252 -11.47 2.72 -6.89
N GLY A 253 -10.37 3.27 -6.38
CA GLY A 253 -9.02 3.07 -6.89
C GLY A 253 -8.62 3.99 -8.05
N ILE A 254 -9.50 4.88 -8.52
CA ILE A 254 -9.22 5.87 -9.58
C ILE A 254 -8.77 7.19 -8.96
N PHE A 255 -7.65 7.73 -9.44
CA PHE A 255 -7.16 9.03 -8.98
C PHE A 255 -8.01 10.15 -9.55
N ARG A 256 -8.40 11.09 -8.69
CA ARG A 256 -9.05 12.35 -9.11
C ARG A 256 -8.17 13.15 -10.06
N THR A 257 -6.87 13.21 -9.76
CA THR A 257 -5.85 13.86 -10.59
C THR A 257 -4.74 12.86 -10.84
N ALA A 258 -4.43 12.60 -12.11
CA ALA A 258 -3.33 11.72 -12.47
C ALA A 258 -1.99 12.35 -12.04
N VAL A 259 -1.10 11.51 -11.51
CA VAL A 259 0.28 11.90 -11.16
C VAL A 259 1.19 11.62 -12.34
N ARG A 260 2.00 12.59 -12.74
CA ARG A 260 2.91 12.50 -13.89
C ARG A 260 4.34 12.45 -13.40
N LEU A 261 5.04 11.35 -13.67
CA LEU A 261 6.46 11.20 -13.38
C LEU A 261 7.24 11.47 -14.66
N VAL A 262 8.07 12.51 -14.66
CA VAL A 262 8.81 12.94 -15.85
C VAL A 262 10.30 12.74 -15.61
N TYR A 263 10.92 11.86 -16.39
CA TYR A 263 12.31 11.47 -16.18
C TYR A 263 12.99 11.20 -17.53
N ASP A 264 14.23 11.66 -17.69
CA ASP A 264 15.09 11.35 -18.84
C ASP A 264 14.39 11.45 -20.22
N GLY A 265 13.48 12.43 -20.39
CA GLY A 265 12.70 12.66 -21.61
C GLY A 265 11.48 11.77 -21.81
N GLN A 266 11.14 10.93 -20.83
CA GLN A 266 9.97 10.07 -20.78
C GLN A 266 8.93 10.58 -19.78
N GLU A 267 7.69 10.14 -19.95
CA GLU A 267 6.59 10.43 -19.02
C GLU A 267 5.85 9.14 -18.66
N LEU A 268 5.70 8.89 -17.36
CA LEU A 268 4.85 7.84 -16.82
C LEU A 268 3.65 8.46 -16.10
N VAL A 269 2.46 8.15 -16.58
CA VAL A 269 1.19 8.66 -16.01
C VAL A 269 0.56 7.60 -15.09
N LEU A 270 0.41 7.96 -13.82
CA LEU A 270 -0.23 7.17 -12.78
C LEU A 270 -1.64 7.70 -12.56
N SER A 271 -2.64 6.82 -12.71
CA SER A 271 -4.06 7.19 -12.66
C SER A 271 -4.89 6.28 -11.75
N THR A 272 -4.28 5.20 -11.23
CA THR A 272 -4.98 4.23 -10.38
C THR A 272 -4.08 3.70 -9.27
N VAL A 273 -4.68 3.26 -8.16
CA VAL A 273 -3.99 2.63 -7.02
C VAL A 273 -3.25 1.36 -7.47
N ARG A 274 -3.84 0.57 -8.36
CA ARG A 274 -3.26 -0.71 -8.81
C ARG A 274 -1.93 -0.55 -9.58
N GLN A 275 -1.72 0.59 -10.26
CA GLN A 275 -0.42 0.87 -10.92
C GLN A 275 0.73 1.03 -9.92
N VAL A 276 0.41 1.39 -8.68
CA VAL A 276 1.39 1.75 -7.64
C VAL A 276 1.35 0.83 -6.43
N ILE A 277 0.35 -0.06 -6.33
CA ILE A 277 0.13 -0.94 -5.17
C ILE A 277 1.35 -1.79 -4.83
N PHE A 278 2.14 -2.18 -5.84
CA PHE A 278 3.34 -2.99 -5.64
C PHE A 278 4.63 -2.18 -5.54
N THR A 279 4.55 -0.87 -5.79
CA THR A 279 5.67 0.08 -5.70
C THR A 279 5.67 0.80 -4.35
N ILE A 280 4.51 1.24 -3.87
CA ILE A 280 4.38 1.96 -2.60
C ILE A 280 4.10 0.97 -1.48
N ALA A 281 5.02 0.87 -0.52
CA ALA A 281 4.90 -0.01 0.64
C ALA A 281 4.12 0.63 1.80
N ILE A 282 4.34 1.93 2.04
CA ILE A 282 3.70 2.73 3.09
C ILE A 282 3.58 4.19 2.64
N MET A 283 2.60 4.91 3.19
CA MET A 283 2.30 6.31 2.82
C MET A 283 2.11 7.18 4.06
N PRO A 284 2.46 8.48 4.02
CA PRO A 284 2.12 9.40 5.09
C PRO A 284 0.63 9.73 5.02
N LEU A 285 0.01 10.07 6.15
CA LEU A 285 -1.36 10.61 6.14
C LEU A 285 -1.39 11.97 5.46
N ARG A 286 -2.25 12.14 4.45
CA ARG A 286 -2.42 13.41 3.71
C ARG A 286 -3.76 14.06 3.96
N CYS A 287 -4.78 13.25 4.18
CA CYS A 287 -6.13 13.68 4.46
C CYS A 287 -6.85 12.59 5.28
N ARG A 288 -7.82 12.98 6.09
CA ARG A 288 -8.64 12.02 6.82
C ARG A 288 -9.74 11.49 5.90
N ARG A 289 -9.97 10.17 5.93
CA ARG A 289 -11.17 9.61 5.30
C ARG A 289 -12.38 10.12 6.06
N ASN A 290 -13.38 10.58 5.31
CA ASN A 290 -14.67 10.93 5.88
C ASN A 290 -15.41 9.63 6.23
N THR A 291 -14.95 8.92 7.26
CA THR A 291 -15.75 7.87 7.90
C THR A 291 -16.84 8.62 8.64
N GLY A 292 -18.06 8.61 8.10
CA GLY A 292 -19.19 9.42 8.59
C GLY A 292 -19.13 9.64 10.10
N ALA A 293 -18.95 10.89 10.48
CA ALA A 293 -18.90 11.33 11.87
C ALA A 293 -20.21 10.93 12.56
N LEU A 294 -20.18 9.80 13.25
CA LEU A 294 -21.20 9.40 14.21
C LEU A 294 -20.48 9.10 15.52
N LEU A 295 -19.69 10.07 16.00
CA LEU A 295 -19.15 10.14 17.37
C LEU A 295 -18.44 11.49 17.61
N GLN A 296 -19.17 12.60 17.53
CA GLN A 296 -18.88 13.81 18.33
C GLN A 296 -20.19 14.50 18.68
N ILE A 297 -20.96 13.88 19.58
CA ILE A 297 -21.94 14.59 20.39
C ILE A 297 -21.29 14.83 21.76
N LEU A 298 -21.32 16.09 22.19
CA LEU A 298 -20.92 16.67 23.49
C LEU A 298 -19.47 17.16 23.64
N ARG A 299 -19.19 18.35 23.08
CA ARG A 299 -18.62 19.48 23.87
C ARG A 299 -19.17 20.80 23.34
N MET A 300 -20.32 21.24 23.87
CA MET A 300 -20.68 22.66 23.82
C MET A 300 -19.99 23.37 24.99
N PRO A 301 -19.23 24.45 24.77
CA PRO A 301 -18.95 25.41 25.82
C PRO A 301 -20.21 26.26 26.05
N THR A 302 -20.75 26.17 27.25
CA THR A 302 -21.72 27.15 27.76
C THR A 302 -21.04 28.51 27.89
N SER A 303 -21.50 29.52 27.16
CA SER A 303 -21.69 30.86 27.72
C SER A 303 -22.53 31.74 26.81
N THR A 304 -23.52 32.34 27.46
CA THR A 304 -24.43 33.39 27.00
C THR A 304 -23.72 34.71 26.78
N SER A 305 -24.00 35.42 25.69
CA SER A 305 -24.48 36.81 25.76
C SER A 305 -24.96 37.31 24.39
N SER A 306 -26.01 38.11 24.48
CA SER A 306 -26.81 38.72 23.42
C SER A 306 -26.12 39.86 22.68
N SER A 307 -26.33 39.98 21.36
CA SER A 307 -27.01 41.12 20.71
C SER A 307 -26.77 41.18 19.19
N GLY A 308 -27.83 41.58 18.46
CA GLY A 308 -27.72 42.34 17.20
C GLY A 308 -27.58 41.57 15.90
N PHE A 309 -28.70 41.15 15.30
CA PHE A 309 -28.75 40.81 13.87
C PHE A 309 -28.85 42.09 13.02
N SER A 310 -27.98 42.22 12.02
CA SER A 310 -28.25 42.94 10.76
C SER A 310 -27.44 42.30 9.61
N PRO A 311 -28.00 42.19 8.39
CA PRO A 311 -27.39 41.43 7.31
C PRO A 311 -26.60 42.35 6.37
N LEU A 312 -25.28 42.19 6.33
CA LEU A 312 -24.46 42.70 5.24
C LEU A 312 -23.43 41.62 4.87
N LEU A 313 -23.47 41.19 3.60
CA LEU A 313 -22.44 40.38 2.96
C LEU A 313 -21.10 41.14 2.98
N PRO A 314 -19.97 40.47 3.27
CA PRO A 314 -18.70 40.86 2.70
C PRO A 314 -18.03 39.70 1.95
N VAL A 315 -17.68 40.03 0.71
CA VAL A 315 -16.53 39.59 -0.09
C VAL A 315 -15.46 38.86 0.73
N GLY A 316 -15.17 37.60 0.34
CA GLY A 316 -14.11 36.80 0.93
C GLY A 316 -12.71 37.32 0.56
N THR A 317 -12.10 38.05 1.48
CA THR A 317 -10.66 38.29 1.52
C THR A 317 -9.93 37.04 2.02
N ARG A 318 -8.91 36.60 1.28
CA ARG A 318 -7.90 35.63 1.71
C ARG A 318 -7.26 36.10 3.03
N SER A 319 -7.45 35.34 4.10
CA SER A 319 -6.62 35.43 5.31
C SER A 319 -5.87 34.12 5.50
N THR A 320 -4.55 34.22 5.41
CA THR A 320 -3.61 33.33 6.07
C THR A 320 -3.72 33.57 7.58
N ASP A 321 -4.06 32.55 8.35
CA ASP A 321 -3.36 32.13 9.58
C ASP A 321 -4.13 31.02 10.34
N LEU A 322 -3.41 29.93 10.60
CA LEU A 322 -3.55 28.97 11.72
C LEU A 322 -4.96 28.56 12.19
N GLU A 323 -5.59 27.61 11.49
CA GLU A 323 -6.61 26.73 12.07
C GLU A 323 -6.42 25.28 11.62
N ASP A 324 -6.66 24.37 12.57
CA ASP A 324 -6.58 22.92 12.51
C ASP A 324 -7.32 22.38 11.28
N ASN A 325 -6.55 21.98 10.27
CA ASN A 325 -7.07 21.59 8.97
C ASN A 325 -7.43 20.10 9.04
N ASP A 326 -8.63 19.80 9.56
CA ASP A 326 -9.32 18.52 9.38
C ASP A 326 -9.65 18.32 7.90
N ARG A 327 -8.62 18.13 7.08
CA ARG A 327 -8.73 17.99 5.63
C ARG A 327 -9.26 16.61 5.34
N THR A 328 -10.57 16.53 5.14
CA THR A 328 -11.20 15.36 4.55
C THR A 328 -10.67 15.17 3.12
N CYS A 329 -10.45 13.92 2.70
CA CYS A 329 -9.98 13.66 1.35
C CYS A 329 -11.03 14.09 0.31
N GLU A 330 -10.71 15.07 -0.53
CA GLU A 330 -11.58 15.49 -1.62
C GLU A 330 -11.61 14.42 -2.72
N LYS A 331 -12.72 13.70 -2.81
CA LYS A 331 -12.93 12.63 -3.79
C LYS A 331 -13.66 13.16 -5.03
N ASP A 332 -13.34 12.58 -6.19
CA ASP A 332 -14.22 12.71 -7.35
C ASP A 332 -15.44 11.82 -7.11
N LEU A 333 -16.63 12.42 -7.11
CA LEU A 333 -17.86 11.68 -6.86
C LEU A 333 -18.35 10.93 -8.10
N ALA A 334 -17.83 11.25 -9.28
CA ALA A 334 -18.27 10.70 -10.56
C ALA A 334 -17.11 10.47 -11.57
N PRO A 335 -16.04 9.74 -11.20
CA PRO A 335 -14.97 9.44 -12.15
C PRO A 335 -15.50 8.61 -13.32
N THR A 336 -15.00 8.90 -14.52
CA THR A 336 -15.37 8.19 -15.75
C THR A 336 -14.17 7.43 -16.31
N SER A 337 -14.34 6.13 -16.55
CA SER A 337 -13.25 5.25 -16.98
C SER A 337 -13.80 3.98 -17.65
N HIS A 338 -12.91 3.14 -18.21
CA HIS A 338 -13.29 1.80 -18.65
C HIS A 338 -13.41 0.86 -17.44
N ILE A 339 -14.36 -0.08 -17.51
CA ILE A 339 -14.42 -1.25 -16.62
C ILE A 339 -13.91 -2.44 -17.42
N ILE A 340 -12.83 -3.06 -16.95
CA ILE A 340 -12.11 -4.12 -17.65
C ILE A 340 -12.20 -5.38 -16.81
N GLY A 341 -12.47 -6.52 -17.44
CA GLY A 341 -12.58 -7.79 -16.74
C GLY A 341 -11.92 -8.92 -17.53
N LEU A 342 -12.68 -10.00 -17.68
CA LEU A 342 -12.22 -11.24 -18.26
C LEU A 342 -11.44 -11.05 -19.57
N ASP A 343 -10.27 -11.66 -19.66
CA ASP A 343 -9.37 -11.62 -20.83
C ASP A 343 -8.90 -10.21 -21.23
N GLY A 344 -9.05 -9.23 -20.34
CA GLY A 344 -8.70 -7.84 -20.62
C GLY A 344 -9.73 -7.11 -21.49
N PHE A 345 -10.93 -7.67 -21.64
CA PHE A 345 -12.03 -7.02 -22.37
C PHE A 345 -12.77 -6.00 -21.51
N CYS A 346 -13.31 -4.99 -22.19
CA CYS A 346 -14.04 -3.89 -21.60
C CYS A 346 -15.54 -4.19 -21.58
N VAL A 347 -16.19 -3.75 -20.50
CA VAL A 347 -17.65 -3.69 -20.36
C VAL A 347 -18.19 -2.71 -21.41
N ASP A 348 -19.07 -3.19 -22.27
CA ASP A 348 -19.54 -2.48 -23.47
C ASP A 348 -21.07 -2.53 -23.58
N VAL A 349 -21.67 -1.38 -23.88
CA VAL A 349 -23.07 -1.29 -24.31
C VAL A 349 -23.17 -1.82 -25.74
N TYR A 350 -23.79 -3.00 -25.91
CA TYR A 350 -23.78 -3.73 -27.17
C TYR A 350 -24.15 -2.86 -28.38
N GLN A 351 -23.26 -2.80 -29.38
CA GLN A 351 -23.38 -1.98 -30.60
C GLN A 351 -23.54 -0.47 -30.34
N GLY A 352 -23.22 0.02 -29.14
CA GLY A 352 -23.44 1.41 -28.74
C GLY A 352 -24.92 1.82 -28.71
N SER A 353 -25.86 0.86 -28.63
CA SER A 353 -27.29 1.16 -28.65
C SER A 353 -27.83 1.36 -27.24
N TYR A 354 -28.41 2.54 -26.97
CA TYR A 354 -28.88 2.92 -25.65
C TYR A 354 -30.40 2.75 -25.46
N HIS A 355 -31.07 1.92 -26.26
CA HIS A 355 -32.48 1.59 -26.00
C HIS A 355 -32.59 0.78 -24.69
N ASN A 356 -33.63 1.04 -23.91
CA ASN A 356 -33.84 0.38 -22.62
C ASN A 356 -33.92 -1.14 -22.81
N GLY A 357 -33.13 -1.88 -22.03
CA GLY A 357 -33.06 -3.34 -22.10
C GLY A 357 -31.95 -3.86 -23.02
N ASN A 358 -31.22 -3.00 -23.75
CA ASN A 358 -30.08 -3.48 -24.52
C ASN A 358 -29.03 -4.10 -23.60
N LYS A 359 -28.47 -5.22 -24.03
CA LYS A 359 -27.55 -6.04 -23.24
C LYS A 359 -26.19 -5.37 -23.05
N ILE A 360 -25.55 -5.68 -21.93
CA ILE A 360 -24.14 -5.36 -21.68
C ILE A 360 -23.28 -6.58 -21.94
N VAL A 361 -22.16 -6.36 -22.62
CA VAL A 361 -21.28 -7.42 -23.12
C VAL A 361 -19.81 -7.10 -22.83
N LEU A 362 -18.93 -8.06 -23.03
CA LEU A 362 -17.49 -7.80 -23.13
C LEU A 362 -17.06 -7.71 -24.59
N SER A 363 -16.22 -6.73 -24.86
CA SER A 363 -15.59 -6.53 -26.17
C SER A 363 -14.18 -5.96 -26.03
N GLU A 364 -13.42 -5.96 -27.11
CA GLU A 364 -12.10 -5.34 -27.15
C GLU A 364 -12.16 -3.88 -26.67
N CYS A 365 -11.21 -3.51 -25.83
CA CYS A 365 -11.13 -2.15 -25.31
C CYS A 365 -10.72 -1.16 -26.40
N LEU A 366 -11.64 -0.30 -26.80
CA LEU A 366 -11.45 0.71 -27.85
C LEU A 366 -11.19 2.09 -27.25
N LYS A 367 -10.25 2.82 -27.85
CA LYS A 367 -10.06 4.24 -27.52
C LYS A 367 -11.25 5.05 -28.03
N ASN A 368 -11.77 5.96 -27.21
CA ASN A 368 -12.85 6.90 -27.54
C ASN A 368 -14.21 6.24 -27.88
N GLN A 369 -14.50 5.06 -27.35
CA GLN A 369 -15.79 4.41 -27.51
C GLN A 369 -16.73 4.76 -26.34
N ALA A 370 -17.72 5.63 -26.57
CA ALA A 370 -18.64 6.08 -25.52
C ALA A 370 -19.38 4.92 -24.83
N GLY A 371 -19.70 3.86 -25.57
CA GLY A 371 -20.30 2.62 -25.06
C GLY A 371 -19.45 1.83 -24.06
N GLN A 372 -18.16 2.16 -23.92
CA GLN A 372 -17.23 1.53 -22.98
C GLN A 372 -16.79 2.46 -21.85
N LEU A 373 -17.29 3.70 -21.83
CA LEU A 373 -17.02 4.66 -20.77
C LEU A 373 -18.13 4.61 -19.74
N TRP A 374 -17.73 4.41 -18.48
CA TRP A 374 -18.62 4.24 -17.35
C TRP A 374 -18.28 5.27 -16.27
N THR A 375 -19.27 6.10 -15.94
CA THR A 375 -19.23 7.05 -14.83
C THR A 375 -19.67 6.36 -13.56
N LEU A 376 -18.78 6.29 -12.57
CA LEU A 376 -19.05 5.68 -11.27
C LEU A 376 -19.59 6.73 -10.30
N LYS A 377 -20.89 6.78 -10.10
CA LYS A 377 -21.51 7.74 -9.19
C LYS A 377 -21.55 7.21 -7.78
N THR A 378 -20.74 7.79 -6.91
CA THR A 378 -20.61 7.38 -5.49
C THR A 378 -21.66 7.99 -4.58
N ASP A 379 -22.32 9.08 -4.99
CA ASP A 379 -23.41 9.72 -4.26
C ASP A 379 -24.68 8.86 -4.24
N ASP A 380 -24.97 8.19 -5.36
CA ASP A 380 -26.15 7.34 -5.50
C ASP A 380 -25.84 5.86 -5.78
N ASN A 381 -24.57 5.46 -5.79
CA ASN A 381 -24.10 4.09 -6.08
C ASN A 381 -24.56 3.54 -7.45
N THR A 382 -24.66 4.38 -8.48
CA THR A 382 -24.97 3.95 -9.85
C THR A 382 -23.73 3.92 -10.74
N ILE A 383 -23.72 3.01 -11.71
CA ILE A 383 -22.70 2.93 -12.77
C ILE A 383 -23.38 3.34 -14.06
N ARG A 384 -22.93 4.40 -14.73
CA ARG A 384 -23.66 5.03 -15.84
C ARG A 384 -22.87 5.10 -17.14
N SER A 385 -23.54 4.96 -18.27
CA SER A 385 -22.99 5.21 -19.61
C SER A 385 -24.05 5.87 -20.48
N GLY A 386 -23.68 6.86 -21.29
CA GLY A 386 -24.62 7.56 -22.18
C GLY A 386 -25.85 8.16 -21.49
N GLY A 387 -25.72 8.57 -20.22
CA GLY A 387 -26.83 9.07 -19.40
C GLY A 387 -27.75 8.00 -18.80
N LYS A 388 -27.52 6.72 -19.10
CA LYS A 388 -28.30 5.56 -18.61
C LYS A 388 -27.51 4.74 -17.60
N CYS A 389 -28.20 3.88 -16.86
CA CYS A 389 -27.68 3.10 -15.75
C CYS A 389 -27.43 1.64 -16.13
N LEU A 390 -26.30 1.10 -15.67
CA LEU A 390 -26.06 -0.34 -15.60
C LEU A 390 -27.12 -0.95 -14.67
N THR A 391 -27.93 -1.87 -15.19
CA THR A 391 -29.12 -2.34 -14.50
C THR A 391 -29.21 -3.85 -14.59
N THR A 392 -29.47 -4.53 -13.47
CA THR A 392 -29.80 -5.97 -13.51
C THR A 392 -31.24 -6.16 -13.95
N TYR A 393 -31.50 -7.12 -14.84
CA TYR A 393 -32.88 -7.44 -15.28
C TYR A 393 -33.76 -7.91 -14.12
N GLY A 394 -33.18 -8.69 -13.21
CA GLY A 394 -33.83 -9.19 -12.02
C GLY A 394 -32.83 -9.52 -10.92
N TYR A 395 -33.30 -10.21 -9.88
CA TYR A 395 -32.51 -10.57 -8.70
C TYR A 395 -32.24 -12.08 -8.59
N SER A 396 -32.50 -12.84 -9.65
CA SER A 396 -32.26 -14.27 -9.72
C SER A 396 -30.90 -14.56 -10.34
N LEU A 397 -30.37 -15.76 -10.06
CA LEU A 397 -29.10 -16.19 -10.65
C LEU A 397 -29.18 -16.19 -12.17
N LYS A 398 -28.14 -15.64 -12.79
CA LYS A 398 -27.94 -15.54 -14.24
C LYS A 398 -28.89 -14.60 -14.95
N ASP A 399 -29.65 -13.77 -14.22
CA ASP A 399 -30.35 -12.64 -14.83
C ASP A 399 -29.33 -11.74 -15.54
N TYR A 400 -29.63 -11.33 -16.77
CA TYR A 400 -28.70 -10.54 -17.58
C TYR A 400 -28.64 -9.09 -17.09
N VAL A 401 -27.53 -8.43 -17.43
CA VAL A 401 -27.31 -7.01 -17.15
C VAL A 401 -27.50 -6.19 -18.43
N MET A 402 -28.16 -5.06 -18.28
CA MET A 402 -28.63 -4.22 -19.38
C MET A 402 -28.35 -2.75 -19.13
N ILE A 403 -28.38 -1.97 -20.21
CA ILE A 403 -28.50 -0.52 -20.13
C ILE A 403 -29.97 -0.15 -19.98
N TYR A 404 -30.29 0.70 -19.00
CA TYR A 404 -31.66 1.13 -18.76
C TYR A 404 -31.69 2.58 -18.27
N ASP A 405 -32.80 3.25 -18.52
CA ASP A 405 -33.05 4.59 -18.02
C ASP A 405 -33.03 4.66 -16.48
N CYS A 406 -32.23 5.57 -15.92
CA CYS A 406 -31.99 5.65 -14.48
C CYS A 406 -33.23 6.06 -13.67
N GLU A 407 -34.17 6.82 -14.25
CA GLU A 407 -35.32 7.38 -13.54
C GLU A 407 -36.51 6.43 -13.53
N THR A 408 -36.64 5.60 -14.56
CA THR A 408 -37.74 4.65 -14.72
C THR A 408 -37.41 3.23 -14.29
N ALA A 409 -36.13 2.88 -14.14
CA ALA A 409 -35.71 1.59 -13.58
C ALA A 409 -36.15 1.43 -12.11
N VAL A 410 -36.32 0.18 -11.68
CA VAL A 410 -36.45 -0.14 -10.25
C VAL A 410 -35.16 0.32 -9.54
N PRO A 411 -35.23 1.21 -8.54
CA PRO A 411 -34.04 1.85 -7.98
C PRO A 411 -32.95 0.84 -7.53
N ASP A 412 -33.36 -0.20 -6.79
CA ASP A 412 -32.48 -1.24 -6.27
C ASP A 412 -31.75 -2.06 -7.35
N ALA A 413 -32.28 -2.11 -8.58
CA ALA A 413 -31.68 -2.85 -9.70
C ALA A 413 -30.52 -2.09 -10.36
N THR A 414 -30.41 -0.78 -10.09
CA THR A 414 -29.37 0.10 -10.65
C THR A 414 -28.19 0.34 -9.70
N LYS A 415 -28.29 -0.16 -8.47
CA LYS A 415 -27.29 0.05 -7.42
C LYS A 415 -26.18 -1.00 -7.48
N TRP A 416 -24.93 -0.54 -7.38
CA TRP A 416 -23.74 -1.38 -7.41
C TRP A 416 -22.73 -0.95 -6.35
N GLU A 417 -22.11 -1.93 -5.70
CA GLU A 417 -21.02 -1.78 -4.75
C GLU A 417 -19.75 -2.33 -5.40
N ILE A 418 -18.80 -1.45 -5.73
CA ILE A 418 -17.48 -1.85 -6.22
C ILE A 418 -16.58 -2.16 -5.03
N ARG A 419 -16.09 -3.39 -4.96
CA ARG A 419 -15.31 -3.90 -3.83
C ARG A 419 -13.81 -3.88 -4.16
N ARG A 420 -12.99 -3.79 -3.11
CA ARG A 420 -11.51 -3.79 -3.21
C ARG A 420 -10.92 -5.08 -3.78
N ASP A 421 -11.65 -6.19 -3.67
CA ASP A 421 -11.28 -7.46 -4.28
C ASP A 421 -11.52 -7.48 -5.81
N GLY A 422 -12.16 -6.45 -6.38
CA GLY A 422 -12.53 -6.34 -7.80
C GLY A 422 -13.93 -6.87 -8.12
N ASN A 423 -14.73 -7.33 -7.14
CA ASN A 423 -16.12 -7.72 -7.40
C ASN A 423 -17.02 -6.47 -7.50
N ILE A 424 -18.03 -6.51 -8.37
CA ILE A 424 -19.08 -5.49 -8.48
C ILE A 424 -20.40 -6.14 -8.04
N ARG A 425 -20.92 -5.77 -6.88
CA ARG A 425 -22.05 -6.43 -6.22
C ARG A 425 -23.32 -5.60 -6.31
N ASN A 426 -24.46 -6.21 -6.63
CA ASN A 426 -25.76 -5.57 -6.43
C ASN A 426 -26.19 -5.73 -4.97
N PRO A 427 -26.40 -4.64 -4.18
CA PRO A 427 -26.68 -4.74 -2.75
C PRO A 427 -27.99 -5.45 -2.42
N LYS A 428 -29.01 -5.34 -3.30
CA LYS A 428 -30.34 -5.90 -3.09
C LYS A 428 -30.37 -7.42 -3.18
N SER A 429 -29.77 -7.99 -4.23
CA SER A 429 -29.71 -9.44 -4.42
C SER A 429 -28.52 -10.09 -3.70
N GLY A 430 -27.47 -9.33 -3.45
CA GLY A 430 -26.18 -9.84 -2.99
C GLY A 430 -25.38 -10.55 -4.07
N LEU A 431 -25.87 -10.62 -5.32
CA LEU A 431 -25.20 -11.21 -6.47
C LEU A 431 -24.16 -10.25 -7.06
N VAL A 432 -23.22 -10.79 -7.84
CA VAL A 432 -22.12 -10.04 -8.45
C VAL A 432 -22.16 -10.08 -9.97
N LEU A 433 -21.71 -8.98 -10.59
CA LEU A 433 -21.51 -8.87 -12.02
C LEU A 433 -20.53 -9.95 -12.48
N THR A 434 -20.95 -10.76 -13.45
CA THR A 434 -20.25 -11.97 -13.89
C THR A 434 -20.21 -12.02 -15.41
N ALA A 435 -19.03 -12.27 -15.97
CA ALA A 435 -18.85 -12.55 -17.40
C ALA A 435 -19.31 -13.97 -17.73
N SER A 436 -20.46 -14.10 -18.41
CA SER A 436 -21.06 -15.39 -18.71
C SER A 436 -20.33 -16.12 -19.84
N ARG A 437 -19.76 -17.29 -19.53
CA ARG A 437 -19.07 -18.16 -20.50
C ARG A 437 -20.00 -19.08 -21.30
N TYR A 438 -21.32 -19.00 -21.11
CA TYR A 438 -22.29 -19.90 -21.76
C TYR A 438 -22.66 -19.53 -23.21
N SER A 439 -22.06 -18.47 -23.77
CA SER A 439 -22.40 -17.96 -25.10
C SER A 439 -21.22 -18.10 -26.07
N SER A 440 -21.49 -18.65 -27.26
CA SER A 440 -20.47 -19.03 -28.25
C SER A 440 -19.99 -17.89 -29.16
N THR A 441 -20.65 -16.73 -29.14
CA THR A 441 -20.32 -15.60 -30.03
C THR A 441 -19.98 -14.31 -29.30
N MET A 442 -20.47 -14.14 -28.07
CA MET A 442 -20.33 -12.90 -27.30
C MET A 442 -20.48 -13.15 -25.82
N ILE A 443 -19.60 -12.58 -25.01
CA ILE A 443 -19.63 -12.76 -23.55
C ILE A 443 -20.63 -11.75 -22.98
N ASN A 444 -21.81 -12.21 -22.58
CA ASN A 444 -22.83 -11.36 -21.96
C ASN A 444 -22.53 -11.20 -20.46
N LEU A 445 -22.92 -10.07 -19.88
CA LEU A 445 -22.85 -9.88 -18.44
C LEU A 445 -24.16 -10.30 -17.76
N VAL A 446 -24.02 -11.00 -16.63
CA VAL A 446 -25.12 -11.48 -15.80
C VAL A 446 -24.82 -11.18 -14.33
N VAL A 447 -25.81 -11.33 -13.46
CA VAL A 447 -25.61 -11.40 -12.01
C VAL A 447 -25.54 -12.86 -11.55
N ASP A 448 -24.55 -13.25 -10.76
CA ASP A 448 -24.39 -14.63 -10.26
C ASP A 448 -23.88 -14.67 -8.81
N ARG A 449 -23.82 -15.86 -8.21
CA ARG A 449 -23.25 -16.07 -6.88
C ARG A 449 -21.78 -15.65 -6.89
N ASN A 450 -21.36 -14.90 -5.88
CA ASN A 450 -19.96 -14.58 -5.72
C ASN A 450 -19.18 -15.85 -5.36
N ILE A 451 -18.37 -16.32 -6.30
CA ILE A 451 -17.43 -17.43 -6.11
C ILE A 451 -15.98 -16.96 -6.20
N TYR A 452 -15.75 -15.65 -6.34
CA TYR A 452 -14.41 -15.06 -6.50
C TYR A 452 -13.63 -15.63 -7.68
N SER A 453 -14.30 -16.02 -8.76
CA SER A 453 -13.60 -16.46 -9.97
C SER A 453 -13.03 -15.27 -10.75
N SER A 454 -12.12 -15.51 -11.70
CA SER A 454 -11.62 -14.47 -12.60
C SER A 454 -12.72 -13.86 -13.49
N THR A 455 -13.81 -14.59 -13.77
CA THR A 455 -14.98 -14.05 -14.51
C THR A 455 -15.78 -13.00 -13.75
N GLN A 456 -15.52 -12.85 -12.45
CA GLN A 456 -16.19 -11.91 -11.54
C GLN A 456 -15.25 -10.79 -11.08
N ALA A 457 -14.03 -10.77 -11.60
CA ALA A 457 -13.04 -9.76 -11.28
C ALA A 457 -13.08 -8.63 -12.31
N TRP A 458 -13.22 -7.41 -11.79
CA TRP A 458 -13.33 -6.19 -12.54
C TRP A 458 -12.31 -5.18 -12.06
N PHE A 459 -11.86 -4.34 -12.98
CA PHE A 459 -10.89 -3.31 -12.72
C PHE A 459 -11.26 -2.06 -13.49
N VAL A 460 -11.26 -0.92 -12.79
CA VAL A 460 -11.62 0.36 -13.40
C VAL A 460 -10.36 1.15 -13.72
N SER A 461 -10.11 1.40 -15.00
CA SER A 461 -8.87 2.04 -15.47
C SER A 461 -8.95 2.53 -16.90
N ASN A 462 -8.33 3.66 -17.18
CA ASN A 462 -8.14 4.16 -18.54
C ASN A 462 -6.96 3.48 -19.25
N ASN A 463 -6.08 2.79 -18.50
CA ASN A 463 -5.08 1.90 -19.05
C ASN A 463 -5.66 0.49 -19.17
N THR A 464 -6.02 0.11 -20.39
CA THR A 464 -6.71 -1.13 -20.72
C THR A 464 -5.78 -2.30 -21.06
N LYS A 465 -4.48 -2.04 -21.19
CA LYS A 465 -3.50 -3.07 -21.55
C LYS A 465 -2.97 -3.76 -20.29
N PRO A 466 -2.89 -5.10 -20.26
CA PRO A 466 -2.20 -5.83 -19.21
C PRO A 466 -0.74 -5.38 -19.07
N THR A 467 -0.31 -5.12 -17.84
CA THR A 467 1.09 -4.78 -17.54
C THR A 467 1.96 -6.02 -17.72
N VAL A 468 3.02 -5.90 -18.52
CA VAL A 468 4.03 -6.96 -18.66
C VAL A 468 5.20 -6.65 -17.75
N THR A 469 5.57 -7.61 -16.91
CA THR A 469 6.60 -7.45 -15.88
C THR A 469 7.37 -8.75 -15.69
N THR A 470 8.55 -8.63 -15.11
CA THR A 470 9.25 -9.74 -14.47
C THR A 470 8.78 -9.83 -13.01
N ILE A 471 8.53 -11.04 -12.50
CA ILE A 471 8.17 -11.27 -11.10
C ILE A 471 9.39 -11.87 -10.39
N VAL A 472 10.02 -11.09 -9.51
CA VAL A 472 11.22 -11.50 -8.77
C VAL A 472 10.84 -11.95 -7.36
N GLY A 473 11.25 -13.14 -6.95
CA GLY A 473 10.92 -13.72 -5.65
C GLY A 473 12.15 -13.94 -4.76
N TYR A 474 12.12 -15.06 -4.05
CA TYR A 474 13.15 -15.48 -3.10
C TYR A 474 14.55 -15.47 -3.73
N ASN A 475 15.53 -14.97 -2.97
CA ASN A 475 16.94 -14.88 -3.37
C ASN A 475 17.20 -14.09 -4.68
N GLY A 476 16.28 -13.22 -5.09
CA GLY A 476 16.43 -12.43 -6.32
C GLY A 476 16.27 -13.25 -7.60
N LEU A 477 15.68 -14.44 -7.50
CA LEU A 477 15.34 -15.28 -8.64
C LEU A 477 14.02 -14.84 -9.27
N CYS A 478 13.88 -15.06 -10.57
CA CYS A 478 12.71 -14.71 -11.36
C CYS A 478 11.78 -15.90 -11.52
N LEU A 479 10.47 -15.62 -11.43
CA LEU A 479 9.42 -16.58 -11.71
C LEU A 479 9.46 -16.94 -13.20
N LEU A 480 9.64 -18.23 -13.49
CA LEU A 480 9.68 -18.76 -14.83
C LEU A 480 8.56 -19.77 -15.02
N ALA A 481 7.94 -19.76 -16.20
CA ALA A 481 7.03 -20.81 -16.64
C ALA A 481 7.53 -21.50 -17.90
N SER A 482 7.64 -22.82 -17.84
CA SER A 482 7.87 -23.66 -19.00
C SER A 482 6.88 -24.81 -19.00
N ARG A 483 6.14 -24.95 -20.10
CA ARG A 483 5.00 -25.87 -20.21
C ARG A 483 3.99 -25.57 -19.09
N SER A 484 3.71 -26.54 -18.21
CA SER A 484 2.80 -26.37 -17.06
C SER A 484 3.53 -26.13 -15.74
N ARG A 485 4.87 -26.22 -15.71
CA ARG A 485 5.66 -26.10 -14.48
C ARG A 485 6.07 -24.65 -14.26
N VAL A 486 6.14 -24.28 -12.98
CA VAL A 486 6.50 -22.95 -12.52
C VAL A 486 7.54 -23.07 -11.41
N TRP A 487 8.66 -22.37 -11.55
CA TRP A 487 9.75 -22.36 -10.59
C TRP A 487 10.50 -21.04 -10.61
N LEU A 488 11.44 -20.87 -9.69
CA LEU A 488 12.35 -19.73 -9.65
C LEU A 488 13.68 -20.05 -10.35
N GLU A 489 14.16 -19.14 -11.18
CA GLU A 489 15.46 -19.27 -11.86
C GLU A 489 16.19 -17.93 -11.91
N LYS A 490 17.48 -17.92 -12.27
CA LYS A 490 18.24 -16.68 -12.38
C LYS A 490 17.56 -15.75 -13.38
N CYS A 491 17.40 -14.49 -12.98
CA CYS A 491 16.78 -13.47 -13.82
C CYS A 491 17.57 -13.23 -15.10
N VAL A 492 16.89 -13.28 -16.24
CA VAL A 492 17.41 -12.98 -17.57
C VAL A 492 16.57 -11.87 -18.19
N LYS A 493 17.23 -10.78 -18.57
CA LYS A 493 16.55 -9.61 -19.15
C LYS A 493 15.85 -9.99 -20.45
N ASN A 494 14.61 -9.53 -20.62
CA ASN A 494 13.77 -9.81 -21.79
C ASN A 494 13.54 -11.30 -22.11
N ASP A 495 13.70 -12.21 -21.16
CA ASP A 495 13.33 -13.62 -21.37
C ASP A 495 11.81 -13.79 -21.34
N ASP A 496 11.22 -14.14 -22.49
CA ASP A 496 9.79 -14.33 -22.62
C ASP A 496 9.20 -15.42 -21.69
N GLU A 497 10.01 -16.36 -21.17
CA GLU A 497 9.57 -17.36 -20.15
C GLU A 497 9.49 -16.79 -18.74
N GLN A 498 10.19 -15.69 -18.48
CA GLN A 498 10.20 -14.97 -17.20
C GLN A 498 9.31 -13.73 -17.20
N LEU A 499 8.74 -13.39 -18.36
CA LEU A 499 7.82 -12.27 -18.52
C LEU A 499 6.37 -12.72 -18.33
N TRP A 500 5.66 -11.97 -17.50
CA TRP A 500 4.28 -12.23 -17.10
C TRP A 500 3.41 -11.02 -17.40
N ALA A 501 2.25 -11.26 -18.00
CA ALA A 501 1.20 -10.28 -18.20
C ALA A 501 0.22 -10.35 -17.03
N ILE A 502 0.06 -9.25 -16.31
CA ILE A 502 -0.87 -9.12 -15.19
C ILE A 502 -2.18 -8.56 -15.72
N TYR A 503 -3.22 -9.39 -15.72
CA TYR A 503 -4.50 -9.02 -16.31
C TYR A 503 -5.44 -8.34 -15.29
N PRO A 504 -6.32 -7.44 -15.79
CA PRO A 504 -7.37 -6.80 -15.00
C PRO A 504 -8.26 -7.76 -14.20
N ASP A 505 -8.56 -8.94 -14.76
CA ASP A 505 -9.35 -10.03 -14.15
C ASP A 505 -8.65 -10.79 -13.01
N GLY A 506 -7.46 -10.34 -12.59
CA GLY A 506 -6.70 -10.97 -11.51
C GLY A 506 -5.89 -12.19 -11.94
N THR A 507 -5.88 -12.52 -13.24
CA THR A 507 -5.03 -13.60 -13.75
C THR A 507 -3.59 -13.14 -14.01
N ILE A 508 -2.63 -14.04 -13.79
CA ILE A 508 -1.21 -13.86 -14.11
C ILE A 508 -0.88 -14.80 -15.27
N ARG A 509 -0.49 -14.27 -16.42
CA ARG A 509 -0.37 -15.06 -17.67
C ARG A 509 1.04 -15.02 -18.23
N PRO A 510 1.65 -16.13 -18.66
CA PRO A 510 2.95 -16.10 -19.33
C PRO A 510 2.89 -15.25 -20.61
N LYS A 511 3.91 -14.43 -20.85
CA LYS A 511 3.96 -13.58 -22.06
C LYS A 511 3.93 -14.41 -23.35
N LYS A 512 4.65 -15.55 -23.39
CA LYS A 512 4.65 -16.49 -24.54
C LYS A 512 3.28 -17.08 -24.85
N ASN A 513 2.41 -17.24 -23.84
CA ASN A 513 1.11 -17.88 -24.01
C ASN A 513 0.05 -17.23 -23.12
N ARG A 514 -0.60 -16.18 -23.65
CA ARG A 514 -1.65 -15.42 -22.96
C ARG A 514 -2.99 -16.16 -22.81
N ASN A 515 -3.11 -17.35 -23.38
CA ASN A 515 -4.26 -18.24 -23.16
C ASN A 515 -4.06 -19.15 -21.92
N ALA A 516 -2.86 -19.12 -21.33
CA ALA A 516 -2.55 -19.84 -20.12
C ALA A 516 -2.47 -18.90 -18.91
N CYS A 517 -2.91 -19.39 -17.77
CA CYS A 517 -3.00 -18.69 -16.51
C CYS A 517 -2.19 -19.44 -15.45
N LEU A 518 -1.61 -18.69 -14.52
CA LEU A 518 -1.06 -19.22 -13.28
C LEU A 518 -2.21 -19.72 -12.41
N LYS A 519 -2.17 -20.99 -12.01
CA LYS A 519 -3.24 -21.67 -11.28
C LYS A 519 -2.73 -22.29 -9.99
N CYS A 520 -3.49 -22.14 -8.91
CA CYS A 520 -3.31 -22.92 -7.69
C CYS A 520 -4.22 -24.16 -7.75
N ALA A 521 -3.69 -25.34 -7.44
CA ALA A 521 -4.43 -26.60 -7.53
C ALA A 521 -5.50 -26.77 -6.42
N TYR A 522 -6.62 -26.04 -6.49
CA TYR A 522 -7.68 -26.09 -5.47
C TYR A 522 -8.86 -27.00 -5.87
N PRO A 523 -9.51 -27.73 -4.93
CA PRO A 523 -9.15 -27.92 -3.51
C PRO A 523 -8.13 -29.06 -3.30
N GLY A 524 -7.31 -28.95 -2.24
CA GLY A 524 -6.45 -30.05 -1.77
C GLY A 524 -5.04 -30.13 -2.39
N GLY A 525 -4.71 -29.29 -3.36
CA GLY A 525 -3.36 -29.08 -3.86
C GLY A 525 -2.85 -27.67 -3.54
N TYR A 526 -1.60 -27.58 -3.08
CA TYR A 526 -0.96 -26.29 -2.82
C TYR A 526 0.00 -25.89 -3.94
N SER A 527 0.24 -26.78 -4.91
CA SER A 527 1.14 -26.53 -6.04
C SER A 527 0.58 -25.47 -6.97
N VAL A 528 1.47 -24.58 -7.41
CA VAL A 528 1.17 -23.57 -8.43
C VAL A 528 1.71 -24.05 -9.78
N THR A 529 0.86 -23.99 -10.80
CA THR A 529 1.16 -24.45 -12.16
C THR A 529 0.67 -23.44 -13.19
N VAL A 530 0.99 -23.67 -14.47
CA VAL A 530 0.37 -22.95 -15.58
C VAL A 530 -0.55 -23.91 -16.34
N GLY A 531 -1.78 -23.46 -16.59
CA GLY A 531 -2.79 -24.20 -17.36
C GLY A 531 -3.69 -23.26 -18.14
N THR A 532 -4.65 -23.80 -18.88
CA THR A 532 -5.61 -22.99 -19.66
C THR A 532 -6.39 -22.03 -18.76
N CYS A 533 -6.57 -20.79 -19.22
CA CYS A 533 -7.42 -19.79 -18.57
C CYS A 533 -8.90 -20.15 -18.76
N GLU A 534 -9.51 -20.69 -17.72
CA GLU A 534 -10.87 -21.26 -17.81
C GLU A 534 -11.92 -20.38 -17.16
N GLY A 535 -11.51 -19.32 -16.45
CA GLY A 535 -12.45 -18.39 -15.81
C GLY A 535 -12.81 -18.75 -14.38
N TRP A 536 -12.04 -19.63 -13.74
CA TRP A 536 -12.38 -20.23 -12.46
C TRP A 536 -11.66 -19.54 -11.29
N VAL A 537 -11.72 -20.17 -10.12
CA VAL A 537 -11.25 -19.62 -8.84
C VAL A 537 -9.75 -19.79 -8.64
N GLU A 538 -9.19 -20.83 -9.26
CA GLU A 538 -7.79 -21.26 -9.17
C GLU A 538 -6.80 -20.25 -9.78
N GLU A 539 -7.29 -19.36 -10.63
CA GLU A 539 -6.50 -18.43 -11.42
C GLU A 539 -6.59 -16.97 -10.94
N ARG A 540 -7.29 -16.69 -9.83
CA ARG A 540 -7.46 -15.33 -9.31
C ARG A 540 -6.43 -14.99 -8.23
N TRP A 541 -5.55 -14.05 -8.58
CA TRP A 541 -4.47 -13.56 -7.73
C TRP A 541 -4.60 -12.05 -7.47
N GLN A 542 -4.11 -11.61 -6.32
CA GLN A 542 -4.06 -10.20 -5.94
C GLN A 542 -2.69 -9.83 -5.39
N PHE A 543 -2.05 -8.83 -6.02
CA PHE A 543 -0.81 -8.24 -5.51
C PHE A 543 -1.11 -7.32 -4.34
N GLN A 544 -0.37 -7.46 -3.25
CA GLN A 544 -0.53 -6.67 -2.03
C GLN A 544 0.67 -5.74 -1.81
N SER A 545 0.45 -4.63 -1.10
CA SER A 545 1.49 -3.62 -0.85
C SER A 545 2.62 -4.10 0.07
N ASP A 546 2.41 -5.18 0.82
CA ASP A 546 3.44 -5.83 1.63
C ASP A 546 4.38 -6.74 0.81
N GLY A 547 4.11 -6.87 -0.49
CA GLY A 547 4.90 -7.69 -1.40
C GLY A 547 4.44 -9.13 -1.55
N THR A 548 3.34 -9.52 -0.92
CA THR A 548 2.75 -10.84 -1.13
C THR A 548 1.87 -10.88 -2.38
N VAL A 549 1.63 -12.09 -2.88
CA VAL A 549 0.67 -12.36 -3.96
C VAL A 549 -0.38 -13.32 -3.42
N LEU A 550 -1.55 -12.79 -3.10
CA LEU A 550 -2.66 -13.53 -2.49
C LEU A 550 -3.42 -14.34 -3.54
N HIS A 551 -3.66 -15.61 -3.26
CA HIS A 551 -4.69 -16.39 -3.95
C HIS A 551 -6.05 -16.11 -3.30
N VAL A 552 -6.94 -15.45 -4.03
CA VAL A 552 -8.15 -14.81 -3.44
C VAL A 552 -9.06 -15.81 -2.73
N VAL A 553 -9.21 -17.02 -3.27
CA VAL A 553 -10.17 -18.00 -2.74
C VAL A 553 -9.62 -18.83 -1.59
N ASN A 554 -8.30 -19.05 -1.55
CA ASN A 554 -7.69 -19.84 -0.48
C ASN A 554 -7.30 -18.96 0.70
N GLU A 555 -7.28 -17.64 0.53
CA GLU A 555 -6.76 -16.66 1.49
C GLU A 555 -5.28 -16.94 1.88
N GLN A 556 -4.55 -17.62 0.99
CA GLN A 556 -3.15 -17.99 1.15
C GLN A 556 -2.27 -17.21 0.15
N VAL A 557 -1.00 -17.01 0.50
CA VAL A 557 -0.04 -16.26 -0.31
C VAL A 557 0.86 -17.20 -1.09
N MET A 558 1.28 -16.76 -2.28
CA MET A 558 2.29 -17.44 -3.09
C MET A 558 3.61 -17.54 -2.33
N ASP A 559 4.19 -18.74 -2.34
CA ASP A 559 5.34 -19.10 -1.54
C ASP A 559 6.27 -20.06 -2.30
N VAL A 560 7.53 -20.11 -1.90
CA VAL A 560 8.50 -21.08 -2.40
C VAL A 560 8.44 -22.34 -1.54
N LYS A 561 8.25 -23.48 -2.19
CA LYS A 561 8.04 -24.78 -1.54
C LYS A 561 9.29 -25.26 -0.79
N ASP A 562 10.43 -25.29 -1.47
CA ASP A 562 11.72 -25.67 -0.91
C ASP A 562 12.77 -24.66 -1.36
N THR A 563 13.21 -23.82 -0.42
CA THR A 563 14.20 -22.76 -0.65
C THR A 563 15.62 -23.28 -0.86
N SER A 564 15.87 -24.57 -0.61
CA SER A 564 17.17 -25.22 -0.82
C SER A 564 17.30 -25.90 -2.20
N SER A 565 16.20 -26.03 -2.93
CA SER A 565 16.18 -26.64 -4.27
C SER A 565 16.93 -25.78 -5.29
N SER A 566 17.57 -26.42 -6.28
CA SER A 566 18.17 -25.74 -7.43
C SER A 566 17.12 -25.15 -8.38
N LEU A 567 15.90 -25.71 -8.38
CA LEU A 567 14.73 -25.20 -9.10
C LEU A 567 13.58 -25.09 -8.08
N PRO A 568 13.53 -24.00 -7.31
CA PRO A 568 12.51 -23.84 -6.27
C PRO A 568 11.11 -23.75 -6.88
N GLU A 569 10.29 -24.76 -6.64
CA GLU A 569 8.90 -24.79 -7.11
C GLU A 569 7.99 -23.89 -6.26
N ILE A 570 6.88 -23.46 -6.85
CA ILE A 570 5.94 -22.54 -6.23
C ILE A 570 4.75 -23.29 -5.62
N THR A 571 4.38 -22.85 -4.41
CA THR A 571 3.22 -23.32 -3.65
C THR A 571 2.41 -22.11 -3.17
N VAL A 572 1.30 -22.36 -2.49
CA VAL A 572 0.65 -21.38 -1.60
C VAL A 572 0.76 -21.82 -0.15
N ASN A 573 0.82 -20.88 0.78
CA ASN A 573 0.85 -21.10 2.23
C ASN A 573 0.21 -19.93 2.97
N ASP A 574 -0.10 -20.11 4.25
CA ASP A 574 -0.54 -19.03 5.12
C ASP A 574 0.54 -17.94 5.24
N TYR A 575 0.10 -16.69 5.30
CA TYR A 575 0.99 -15.55 5.43
C TYR A 575 1.82 -15.61 6.72
N ASN A 576 3.13 -15.41 6.60
CA ASN A 576 4.05 -15.31 7.71
C ASN A 576 4.97 -14.09 7.54
N SER A 577 4.88 -13.15 8.49
CA SER A 577 5.65 -11.90 8.47
C SER A 577 7.17 -12.10 8.60
N GLN A 578 7.66 -13.28 8.94
CA GLN A 578 9.09 -13.60 9.00
C GLN A 578 9.59 -14.39 7.78
N ARG A 579 8.68 -14.84 6.91
CA ARG A 579 9.02 -15.68 5.75
C ARG A 579 9.31 -14.82 4.53
N LEU A 580 10.58 -14.78 4.10
CA LEU A 580 11.00 -14.02 2.91
C LEU A 580 10.62 -14.71 1.59
N SER A 581 10.40 -16.03 1.61
CA SER A 581 9.98 -16.77 0.42
C SER A 581 8.57 -16.42 -0.08
N GLN A 582 7.82 -15.62 0.69
CA GLN A 582 6.50 -15.11 0.34
C GLN A 582 6.53 -13.67 -0.21
N ILE A 583 7.71 -13.07 -0.35
CA ILE A 583 7.87 -11.69 -0.80
C ILE A 583 8.33 -11.67 -2.26
N TRP A 584 7.59 -10.93 -3.08
CA TRP A 584 7.72 -10.85 -4.53
C TRP A 584 7.84 -9.40 -4.99
N PHE A 585 8.54 -9.12 -6.08
CA PHE A 585 8.72 -7.79 -6.66
C PHE A 585 8.31 -7.81 -8.13
N GLN A 586 7.71 -6.71 -8.61
CA GLN A 586 7.46 -6.49 -10.03
C GLN A 586 8.56 -5.58 -10.53
N VAL A 587 9.32 -6.06 -11.50
CA VAL A 587 10.43 -5.34 -12.11
C VAL A 587 10.14 -5.16 -13.59
N GLN A 588 10.40 -3.95 -14.10
CA GLN A 588 10.22 -3.69 -15.52
C GLN A 588 11.15 -4.59 -16.37
N PRO A 589 10.70 -5.06 -17.55
CA PRO A 589 11.42 -6.04 -18.39
C PRO A 589 12.88 -5.72 -18.79
#